data_AF-A0A2A8H930-F1
#
_entry.id   AF-A0A2A8H930-F1
#
_cell.length_a   1.000
_cell.length_b   1.000
_cell.length_c   1.000
_cell.angle_alpha   90.00
_cell.angle_beta   90.00
_cell.angle_gamma   90.00
#
_symmetry.space_group_name_H-M   'P 1'
#
loop_
_entity.id
_entity.type
_entity.pdbx_description
1 polymer ?
#
loop_
_entity_poly.entity_id
_entity_poly.type
_entity_poly.pdbx_seq_one_letter_code
_entity_poly.pdbx_strand_id
1 'polypeptide(L)'
;MLELLKRKMKIDGNEEGTDIQLLIDGAKESLLQSGVPESEKALYKIAVITHVLLNYENQDKSLNVPALKHSLETTILQLRNYNYGDNHESK
;
A
#
# COMPACT_ATOMS: atom_id res chain seq x y z
N MET A 1 6.79 10.24 0.34
CA MET A 1 5.66 9.45 -0.20
C MET A 1 4.44 10.34 -0.43
N LEU A 2 3.99 11.06 0.60
CA LEU A 2 2.91 12.05 0.51
C LEU A 2 3.02 12.98 -0.72
N GLU A 3 4.17 13.63 -0.91
CA GLU A 3 4.41 14.54 -2.05
C GLU A 3 4.35 13.86 -3.43
N LEU A 4 4.65 12.56 -3.51
CA LEU A 4 4.53 11.79 -4.75
C LEU A 4 3.07 11.50 -5.07
N LEU A 5 2.29 11.12 -4.05
CA LEU A 5 0.86 10.84 -4.17
C LEU A 5 0.07 12.11 -4.54
N LYS A 6 0.33 13.24 -3.85
CA LYS A 6 -0.26 14.55 -4.19
C LYS A 6 -0.08 14.90 -5.67
N ARG A 7 1.16 14.78 -6.19
CA ARG A 7 1.45 15.02 -7.62
C ARG A 7 0.71 14.06 -8.54
N LYS A 8 0.66 12.77 -8.19
CA LYS A 8 0.03 11.74 -9.01
C LYS A 8 -1.49 11.94 -9.11
N MET A 9 -2.11 12.38 -8.02
CA MET A 9 -3.55 12.58 -7.87
C MET A 9 -4.01 13.98 -8.28
N LYS A 10 -3.07 14.86 -8.71
CA LYS A 10 -3.32 16.25 -9.13
C LYS A 10 -4.07 17.07 -8.06
N ILE A 11 -3.75 16.81 -6.81
CA ILE A 11 -4.30 17.51 -5.64
C ILE A 11 -3.51 18.82 -5.44
N ASP A 12 -4.18 19.96 -5.65
CA ASP A 12 -3.65 21.31 -5.39
C ASP A 12 -4.37 21.90 -4.18
N GLY A 13 -3.71 21.91 -3.01
CA GLY A 13 -4.27 22.48 -1.79
C GLY A 13 -3.71 21.86 -0.51
N ASN A 14 -3.69 22.63 0.58
CA ASN A 14 -3.15 22.19 1.87
C ASN A 14 -4.17 21.35 2.67
N GLU A 15 -5.47 21.49 2.40
CA GLU A 15 -6.55 20.80 3.13
C GLU A 15 -6.66 19.30 2.80
N GLU A 16 -6.36 18.89 1.56
CA GLU A 16 -6.35 17.46 1.15
C GLU A 16 -5.08 16.70 1.59
N GLY A 17 -4.11 17.38 2.21
CA GLY A 17 -2.92 16.73 2.75
C GLY A 17 -3.21 15.76 3.90
N THR A 18 -4.26 16.04 4.69
CA THR A 18 -4.67 15.23 5.84
C THR A 18 -5.32 13.93 5.42
N ASP A 19 -6.16 13.96 4.38
CA ASP A 19 -6.89 12.79 3.89
C ASP A 19 -5.95 11.79 3.22
N ILE A 20 -4.95 12.28 2.45
CA ILE A 20 -3.93 11.40 1.86
C ILE A 20 -3.07 10.76 2.94
N GLN A 21 -2.71 11.49 4.01
CA GLN A 21 -1.93 10.93 5.11
C GLN A 21 -2.69 9.81 5.81
N LEU A 22 -3.99 9.98 6.06
CA LEU A 22 -4.86 8.94 6.61
C LEU A 22 -4.90 7.70 5.71
N LEU A 23 -4.97 7.88 4.39
CA LEU A 23 -4.96 6.77 3.43
C LEU A 23 -3.61 6.03 3.41
N ILE A 24 -2.50 6.77 3.52
CA ILE A 24 -1.17 6.17 3.65
C ILE A 24 -1.10 5.34 4.92
N ASP A 25 -1.55 5.88 6.05
CA ASP A 25 -1.46 5.19 7.34
C ASP A 25 -2.34 3.94 7.36
N GLY A 26 -3.57 4.01 6.83
CA GLY A 26 -4.44 2.84 6.68
C GLY A 26 -3.87 1.79 5.72
N ALA A 27 -3.21 2.20 4.63
CA ALA A 27 -2.51 1.28 3.74
C ALA A 27 -1.35 0.56 4.44
N LYS A 28 -0.56 1.28 5.26
CA LYS A 28 0.51 0.67 6.05
C LYS A 28 -0.03 -0.32 7.09
N GLU A 29 -1.11 0.02 7.77
CA GLU A 29 -1.78 -0.85 8.74
C GLU A 29 -2.27 -2.15 8.08
N SER A 30 -2.92 -2.04 6.93
CA SER A 30 -3.38 -3.19 6.13
C SER A 30 -2.24 -4.12 5.70
N LEU A 31 -1.11 -3.54 5.27
CA LEU A 31 0.09 -4.31 4.92
C LEU A 31 0.69 -5.01 6.14
N LEU A 32 0.75 -4.34 7.29
CA LEU A 32 1.22 -4.94 8.54
C LEU A 32 0.34 -6.13 8.96
N GLN A 33 -0.99 -5.99 8.89
CA GLN A 33 -1.94 -7.08 9.15
C GLN A 33 -1.78 -8.25 8.17
N SER A 34 -1.30 -7.96 6.95
CA SER A 34 -0.97 -8.98 5.94
C SER A 34 0.41 -9.64 6.13
N GLY A 35 1.12 -9.30 7.21
CA GLY A 35 2.45 -9.84 7.52
C GLY A 35 3.59 -9.14 6.77
N VAL A 36 3.37 -7.93 6.28
CA VAL A 36 4.38 -7.09 5.60
C VAL A 36 4.78 -5.94 6.54
N PRO A 37 5.88 -6.07 7.30
CA PRO A 37 6.35 -4.99 8.17
C PRO A 37 6.83 -3.79 7.34
N GLU A 38 6.75 -2.60 7.94
CA GLU A 38 7.24 -1.38 7.30
C GLU A 38 8.73 -1.49 6.94
N SER A 39 9.09 -1.03 5.74
CA SER A 39 10.47 -1.07 5.26
C SER A 39 10.76 0.01 4.24
N GLU A 40 12.05 0.33 4.07
CA GLU A 40 12.51 1.30 3.08
C GLU A 40 12.55 0.74 1.64
N LYS A 41 12.21 -0.54 1.45
CA LYS A 41 12.23 -1.21 0.14
C LYS A 41 11.28 -0.50 -0.83
N ALA A 42 11.72 -0.34 -2.07
CA ALA A 42 10.90 0.24 -3.13
C ALA A 42 9.57 -0.52 -3.32
N LEU A 43 9.60 -1.86 -3.22
CA LEU A 43 8.40 -2.70 -3.30
C LEU A 43 7.38 -2.39 -2.21
N TYR A 44 7.82 -2.10 -0.98
CA TYR A 44 6.91 -1.70 0.10
C TYR A 44 6.26 -0.35 -0.23
N LYS A 45 7.04 0.61 -0.72
CA LYS A 45 6.55 1.92 -1.13
C LYS A 45 5.53 1.81 -2.28
N ILE A 46 5.76 0.90 -3.23
CA ILE A 46 4.83 0.58 -4.32
C ILE A 46 3.54 -0.01 -3.76
N ALA A 47 3.61 -0.98 -2.84
CA ALA A 47 2.43 -1.59 -2.23
C ALA A 47 1.55 -0.55 -1.51
N VAL A 48 2.16 0.36 -0.74
CA VAL A 48 1.42 1.46 -0.07
C VAL A 48 0.72 2.36 -1.10
N ILE A 49 1.44 2.80 -2.15
CA ILE A 49 0.86 3.67 -3.19
C ILE A 49 -0.30 2.97 -3.91
N THR A 50 -0.14 1.70 -4.30
CA THR A 50 -1.20 0.94 -4.98
C THR A 50 -2.44 0.80 -4.08
N HIS A 51 -2.24 0.56 -2.79
CA HIS A 51 -3.35 0.48 -1.83
C HIS A 51 -4.06 1.82 -1.66
N VAL A 52 -3.33 2.95 -1.63
CA VAL A 52 -3.91 4.29 -1.59
C VAL A 52 -4.72 4.58 -2.87
N LEU A 53 -4.17 4.27 -4.05
CA LEU A 53 -4.87 4.48 -5.32
C LEU A 53 -6.16 3.65 -5.43
N LEU A 54 -6.14 2.40 -4.97
CA LEU A 54 -7.32 1.53 -4.93
C LEU A 54 -8.42 2.07 -4.01
N ASN A 55 -8.06 2.78 -2.94
CA ASN A 55 -9.03 3.38 -2.02
C ASN A 55 -9.52 4.75 -2.48
N TYR A 56 -8.62 5.60 -2.99
CA TYR A 56 -8.93 6.97 -3.37
C TYR A 56 -9.63 7.07 -4.73
N GLU A 57 -9.13 6.35 -5.74
CA GLU A 57 -9.59 6.49 -7.12
C GLU A 57 -10.54 5.35 -7.52
N ASN A 58 -11.15 4.63 -6.58
CA ASN A 58 -12.03 3.48 -6.89
C ASN A 58 -13.28 3.87 -7.71
N GLN A 59 -13.57 5.17 -7.83
CA GLN A 59 -14.64 5.73 -8.66
C GLN A 59 -14.17 6.18 -10.05
N ASP A 60 -12.87 6.26 -10.30
CA ASP A 60 -12.31 6.62 -11.61
C ASP A 60 -12.36 5.42 -12.55
N LYS A 61 -13.16 5.55 -13.61
CA LYS A 61 -13.38 4.50 -14.62
C LYS A 61 -12.17 4.26 -15.53
N SER A 62 -11.18 5.16 -15.52
CA SER A 62 -9.94 5.01 -16.29
C SER A 62 -8.95 4.04 -15.65
N LEU A 63 -9.14 3.71 -14.37
CA LEU A 63 -8.29 2.80 -13.64
C LEU A 63 -8.62 1.34 -13.93
N ASN A 64 -7.58 0.60 -14.27
CA ASN A 64 -7.64 -0.86 -14.35
C ASN A 64 -7.56 -1.46 -12.94
N VAL A 65 -8.66 -1.35 -12.19
CA VAL A 65 -8.78 -1.86 -10.82
C VAL A 65 -8.40 -3.34 -10.69
N PRO A 66 -8.80 -4.25 -11.60
CA PRO A 66 -8.34 -5.65 -11.55
C PRO A 66 -6.83 -5.80 -11.62
N ALA A 67 -6.15 -5.07 -12.52
CA ALA A 67 -4.70 -5.14 -12.65
C ALA A 67 -3.98 -4.61 -11.40
N LEU A 68 -4.50 -3.54 -10.80
CA LEU A 68 -3.94 -2.98 -9.56
C LEU A 68 -4.11 -3.92 -8.38
N LYS A 69 -5.28 -4.57 -8.23
CA LYS A 69 -5.49 -5.59 -7.20
C LYS A 69 -4.50 -6.75 -7.35
N HIS A 70 -4.37 -7.30 -8.56
CA HIS A 70 -3.43 -8.37 -8.84
C HIS A 70 -1.97 -7.96 -8.56
N SER A 71 -1.58 -6.75 -8.95
CA SER A 71 -0.25 -6.21 -8.66
C SER A 71 0.01 -6.07 -7.17
N LEU A 72 -0.97 -5.57 -6.41
CA LEU A 72 -0.88 -5.44 -4.96
C LEU A 72 -0.73 -6.81 -4.28
N GLU A 73 -1.59 -7.77 -4.63
CA GLU A 73 -1.53 -9.14 -4.11
C GLU A 73 -0.17 -9.78 -4.36
N THR A 74 0.33 -9.69 -5.60
CA THR A 74 1.67 -10.20 -5.97
C THR A 74 2.76 -9.53 -5.15
N THR A 75 2.70 -8.22 -4.98
CA THR A 75 3.71 -7.47 -4.23
C THR A 75 3.67 -7.82 -2.74
N ILE A 76 2.49 -8.01 -2.16
CA ILE A 76 2.32 -8.48 -0.77
C ILE A 76 2.95 -9.87 -0.62
N LEU A 77 2.69 -10.80 -1.53
CA LEU A 77 3.28 -12.14 -1.49
C LEU A 77 4.82 -12.10 -1.57
N GLN A 78 5.38 -11.22 -2.40
CA GLN A 78 6.84 -11.05 -2.51
C GLN A 78 7.47 -10.41 -1.27
N LEU A 79 6.73 -9.51 -0.60
CA LEU A 79 7.20 -8.80 0.59
C LEU A 79 7.00 -9.59 1.88
N ARG A 80 6.00 -10.47 1.93
CA ARG A 80 5.68 -11.25 3.11
C ARG A 80 6.89 -12.13 3.44
N ASN A 81 7.47 -11.90 4.62
CA ASN A 81 8.52 -12.76 5.12
C ASN A 81 7.90 -14.11 5.53
N TYR A 82 7.94 -15.09 4.63
CA TYR A 82 7.51 -16.45 4.92
C TYR A 82 8.34 -17.15 6.03
N ASN A 83 9.45 -16.55 6.46
CA ASN A 83 10.38 -17.14 7.43
C ASN A 83 10.05 -16.88 8.92
N TYR A 84 8.89 -16.32 9.27
CA TYR A 84 8.54 -16.06 10.68
C TYR A 84 7.60 -17.11 11.31
N GLY A 85 7.28 -18.19 10.59
CA GLY A 85 6.22 -19.14 10.97
C GLY A 85 6.62 -20.60 11.15
N ASP A 86 7.91 -20.96 11.13
CA ASP A 86 8.34 -22.38 11.11
C ASP A 86 9.38 -22.75 12.17
N ASN A 87 9.40 -22.06 13.32
CA ASN A 87 10.31 -22.36 14.45
C ASN A 87 9.57 -22.42 15.78
N HIS A 88 8.39 -23.04 15.83
CA HIS A 88 7.68 -23.27 17.09
C HIS A 88 7.25 -24.73 17.31
N GLU A 89 8.06 -25.70 16.90
CA GLU A 89 8.04 -27.03 17.51
C GLU A 89 9.47 -27.51 17.79
N SER A 90 9.99 -27.09 18.93
CA SER A 90 11.04 -27.81 19.64
C SER A 90 10.68 -27.77 21.11
N LYS A 91 9.98 -28.82 21.56
CA LYS A 91 10.12 -29.44 22.88
C LYS A 91 9.34 -30.74 22.91
#